data_AF-A0A2G6Q814-F1
#
_entry.id   AF-A0A2G6Q814-F1
#
_cell.length_a   1.000
_cell.length_b   1.000
_cell.length_c   1.000
_cell.angle_alpha   90.00
_cell.angle_beta   90.00
_cell.angle_gamma   90.00
#
_symmetry.space_group_name_H-M   'P 1'
#
loop_
_entity.id
_entity.type
_entity.pdbx_description
1 polymer ?
#
loop_
_entity_poly.entity_id
_entity_poly.type
_entity_poly.pdbx_seq_one_letter_code
_entity_poly.pdbx_strand_id
1 'polypeptide(L)'
;MKMIEFKSVIHSYKLKRKIAKDLYGKRDELTLLLNEFNNMKCTVTCEKKKNNILSRLQLIYQNMKLDKQYPLPVALNSKLLERLEKESLHTIEDGVTCLHFMLDMNYEKIKQYGSNTSRSFVPLSQSSICLADCICFTGFVLGLLGAISFGKLILSVCSII
;
A
#
# COMPACT_ATOMS: atom_id res chain seq x y z
N MET A 1 -26.99 -6.21 -14.58
CA MET A 1 -25.85 -5.26 -14.66
C MET A 1 -25.50 -5.08 -16.13
N LYS A 2 -25.54 -3.85 -16.64
CA LYS A 2 -25.26 -3.57 -18.06
C LYS A 2 -23.75 -3.70 -18.32
N MET A 3 -23.34 -4.09 -19.53
CA MET A 3 -21.92 -4.30 -19.90
C MET A 3 -21.03 -3.07 -19.62
N ILE A 4 -21.58 -1.86 -19.72
CA ILE A 4 -20.89 -0.59 -19.45
C ILE A 4 -20.58 -0.43 -17.95
N GLU A 5 -21.52 -0.81 -17.07
CA GLU A 5 -21.34 -0.76 -15.61
C GLU A 5 -20.24 -1.72 -15.16
N PHE A 6 -20.20 -2.91 -15.74
CA PHE A 6 -19.16 -3.90 -15.42
C PHE A 6 -17.75 -3.43 -15.83
N LYS A 7 -17.61 -2.81 -17.01
CA LYS A 7 -16.33 -2.23 -17.45
C LYS A 7 -15.86 -1.11 -16.50
N SER A 8 -16.79 -0.27 -16.05
CA SER A 8 -16.51 0.79 -15.08
C SER A 8 -16.01 0.23 -13.74
N VAL A 9 -16.66 -0.83 -13.24
CA VAL A 9 -16.26 -1.52 -12.00
C VAL A 9 -14.84 -2.09 -12.12
N ILE A 10 -14.52 -2.79 -13.22
CA ILE A 10 -13.17 -3.33 -13.45
C ILE A 10 -12.13 -2.21 -13.52
N HIS A 11 -12.43 -1.12 -14.22
CA HIS A 11 -11.51 0.01 -14.34
C HIS A 11 -11.24 0.65 -12.98
N SER A 12 -12.29 0.94 -12.21
CA SER A 12 -12.19 1.44 -10.84
C SER A 12 -11.35 0.52 -9.95
N TYR A 13 -11.58 -0.80 -10.05
CA TYR A 13 -10.81 -1.80 -9.32
C TYR A 13 -9.31 -1.76 -9.65
N LYS A 14 -8.96 -1.76 -10.94
CA LYS A 14 -7.56 -1.66 -11.39
C LYS A 14 -6.90 -0.38 -10.91
N LEU A 15 -7.61 0.74 -10.96
CA LEU A 15 -7.11 2.02 -10.46
C LEU A 15 -6.85 1.97 -8.95
N LYS A 16 -7.80 1.47 -8.16
CA LYS A 16 -7.63 1.30 -6.70
C LYS A 16 -6.44 0.41 -6.35
N ARG A 17 -6.22 -0.68 -7.11
CA ARG A 17 -5.04 -1.54 -6.96
C ARG A 17 -3.74 -0.83 -7.27
N LYS A 18 -3.69 -0.04 -8.35
CA LYS A 18 -2.51 0.75 -8.69
C LYS A 18 -2.17 1.75 -7.59
N ILE A 19 -3.15 2.56 -7.17
CA ILE A 19 -2.98 3.54 -6.09
C ILE A 19 -2.56 2.83 -4.79
N ALA A 20 -3.18 1.70 -4.46
CA ALA A 20 -2.85 0.97 -3.25
C ALA A 20 -1.41 0.45 -3.26
N LYS A 21 -0.99 -0.15 -4.37
CA LYS A 21 0.38 -0.63 -4.58
C LYS A 21 1.39 0.52 -4.44
N ASP A 22 1.14 1.65 -5.10
CA ASP A 22 2.08 2.76 -5.12
C ASP A 22 2.21 3.43 -3.74
N LEU A 23 1.10 3.63 -3.03
CA LEU A 23 1.09 4.35 -1.76
C LEU A 23 1.36 3.43 -0.56
N TYR A 24 0.47 2.46 -0.33
CA TYR A 24 0.59 1.55 0.83
C TYR A 24 1.74 0.56 0.67
N GLY A 25 2.07 0.14 -0.56
CA GLY A 25 3.26 -0.70 -0.79
C GLY A 25 4.56 0.04 -0.43
N LYS A 26 4.66 1.32 -0.78
CA LYS A 26 5.80 2.17 -0.39
C LYS A 26 5.86 2.39 1.13
N ARG A 27 4.71 2.60 1.78
CA ARG A 27 4.64 2.66 3.25
C ARG A 27 5.15 1.38 3.89
N ASP A 28 4.73 0.23 3.38
CA ASP A 28 5.13 -1.08 3.90
C ASP A 28 6.64 -1.33 3.71
N GLU A 29 7.21 -0.91 2.57
CA GLU A 29 8.66 -0.94 2.33
C GLU A 29 9.44 -0.06 3.33
N LEU A 30 9.01 1.19 3.54
CA LEU A 30 9.64 2.10 4.49
C LEU A 30 9.56 1.57 5.93
N THR A 31 8.43 0.98 6.30
CA THR A 31 8.24 0.39 7.63
C THR A 31 9.16 -0.81 7.84
N LEU A 32 9.36 -1.63 6.80
CA LEU A 32 10.29 -2.74 6.84
C LEU A 32 11.73 -2.26 7.02
N LEU A 33 12.16 -1.23 6.28
CA LEU A 33 13.48 -0.62 6.46
C LEU A 33 13.67 -0.03 7.86
N LEU A 34 12.64 0.61 8.41
CA LEU A 34 12.66 1.15 9.77
C LEU A 34 12.86 0.04 10.81
N ASN A 35 12.14 -1.07 10.66
CA ASN A 35 12.33 -2.24 11.51
C ASN A 35 13.72 -2.85 11.34
N GLU A 36 14.28 -2.86 10.14
CA GLU A 36 15.65 -3.35 9.92
C GLU A 36 16.69 -2.47 10.62
N PHE A 37 16.53 -1.14 10.58
CA PHE A 37 17.39 -0.20 11.32
C PHE A 37 17.26 -0.39 12.84
N ASN A 38 16.03 -0.48 13.36
CA ASN A 38 15.81 -0.63 14.80
C ASN A 38 16.37 -1.95 15.37
N ASN A 39 16.47 -2.99 14.54
CA ASN A 39 16.99 -4.30 14.94
C ASN A 39 18.50 -4.48 14.66
N MET A 40 19.21 -3.44 14.21
CA MET A 40 20.66 -3.51 14.02
C MET A 40 21.39 -3.54 15.36
N LYS A 41 22.13 -4.64 15.62
CA LYS A 41 23.08 -4.74 16.74
C LYS A 41 24.47 -4.26 16.30
N CYS A 42 25.18 -3.50 17.13
CA CYS A 42 26.55 -3.01 16.87
C CYS A 42 27.58 -4.14 16.68
N THR A 43 27.72 -4.68 15.47
CA THR A 43 28.78 -5.61 15.05
C THR A 43 29.34 -5.21 13.69
N VAL A 44 30.53 -5.68 13.29
CA VAL A 44 31.16 -5.29 12.01
C VAL A 44 30.31 -5.70 10.79
N THR A 45 29.57 -6.81 10.87
CA THR A 45 28.60 -7.22 9.83
C THR A 45 27.42 -6.24 9.73
N CYS A 46 27.11 -5.54 10.82
CA CYS A 46 26.09 -4.49 10.86
C CYS A 46 26.49 -3.26 10.06
N GLU A 47 27.79 -2.97 9.90
CA GLU A 47 28.24 -1.76 9.21
C GLU A 47 28.07 -1.85 7.69
N LYS A 48 28.40 -3.01 7.11
CA LYS A 48 28.09 -3.29 5.70
C LYS A 48 26.57 -3.28 5.44
N LYS A 49 25.79 -3.86 6.36
CA LYS A 49 24.33 -3.86 6.29
C LYS A 49 23.78 -2.43 6.40
N LYS A 50 24.29 -1.63 7.33
CA LYS A 50 23.97 -0.20 7.52
C LYS A 50 24.16 0.56 6.22
N ASN A 51 25.35 0.47 5.62
CA ASN A 51 25.66 1.21 4.39
C ASN A 51 24.74 0.82 3.24
N ASN A 52 24.39 -0.47 3.10
CA ASN A 52 23.44 -0.93 2.09
C ASN A 52 22.04 -0.34 2.31
N ILE A 53 21.53 -0.39 3.53
CA ILE A 53 20.21 0.20 3.85
C ILE A 53 20.23 1.71 3.64
N LEU A 54 21.29 2.42 4.02
CA LEU A 54 21.46 3.86 3.77
C LEU A 54 21.46 4.19 2.27
N SER A 55 22.19 3.41 1.45
CA SER A 55 22.16 3.59 -0.01
C SER A 55 20.77 3.35 -0.60
N ARG A 56 20.05 2.34 -0.11
CA ARG A 56 18.65 2.09 -0.50
C ARG A 56 17.75 3.24 -0.09
N LEU A 57 17.93 3.79 1.11
CA LEU A 57 17.17 4.94 1.61
C LEU A 57 17.41 6.18 0.76
N GLN A 58 18.67 6.47 0.40
CA GLN A 58 19.02 7.56 -0.51
C GLN A 58 18.31 7.42 -1.87
N LEU A 59 18.26 6.21 -2.43
CA LEU A 59 17.56 5.96 -3.69
C LEU A 59 16.06 6.22 -3.57
N ILE A 60 15.41 5.74 -2.49
CA ILE A 60 13.98 5.97 -2.27
C ILE A 60 13.70 7.46 -2.08
N TYR A 61 14.59 8.18 -1.40
CA TYR A 61 14.50 9.63 -1.21
C TYR A 61 14.56 10.38 -2.55
N GLN A 62 15.54 10.08 -3.40
CA GLN A 62 15.63 10.69 -4.73
C GLN A 62 14.36 10.42 -5.56
N ASN A 63 13.84 9.19 -5.50
CA ASN A 63 12.59 8.83 -6.15
C ASN A 63 11.38 9.58 -5.59
N MET A 64 11.34 9.88 -4.28
CA MET A 64 10.28 10.71 -3.68
C MET A 64 10.35 12.16 -4.14
N LYS A 65 11.55 12.73 -4.25
CA LYS A 65 11.74 14.12 -4.69
C LYS A 65 11.28 14.33 -6.13
N LEU A 66 11.45 13.33 -6.98
CA LEU A 66 11.06 13.36 -8.40
C LEU A 66 9.62 12.86 -8.66
N ASP A 67 8.93 12.36 -7.63
CA ASP A 67 7.59 11.79 -7.77
C ASP A 67 6.55 12.86 -8.13
N LYS A 68 6.07 12.83 -9.38
CA LYS A 68 5.00 13.69 -9.89
C LYS A 68 3.62 13.04 -9.85
N GLN A 69 3.54 11.76 -9.48
CA GLN A 69 2.30 10.98 -9.60
C GLN A 69 1.31 11.29 -8.47
N TYR A 70 1.82 11.59 -7.28
CA TYR A 70 1.04 11.95 -6.09
C TYR A 70 1.59 13.24 -5.47
N PRO A 71 1.35 14.41 -6.10
CA PRO A 71 1.95 15.67 -5.67
C PRO A 71 1.36 16.13 -4.33
N LEU A 72 2.20 16.49 -3.36
CA LEU A 72 1.72 17.12 -2.14
C LEU A 72 1.55 18.64 -2.36
N PRO A 73 0.66 19.32 -1.61
CA PRO A 73 0.56 20.77 -1.62
C PRO A 73 1.94 21.40 -1.42
N VAL A 74 2.27 22.41 -2.23
CA VAL A 74 3.64 22.97 -2.31
C VAL A 74 4.21 23.29 -0.91
N ALA A 75 3.42 23.92 -0.04
CA ALA A 75 3.84 24.28 1.31
C ALA A 75 4.13 23.06 2.22
N LEU A 76 3.36 21.98 2.07
CA LEU A 76 3.56 20.75 2.82
C LEU A 76 4.76 19.96 2.27
N ASN A 77 4.89 19.90 0.94
CA ASN A 77 5.99 19.23 0.27
C ASN A 77 7.33 19.92 0.56
N SER A 78 7.39 21.25 0.47
CA SER A 78 8.61 22.02 0.72
C SER A 78 9.08 21.87 2.17
N LYS A 79 8.16 21.95 3.15
CA LYS A 79 8.49 21.77 4.57
C LYS A 79 9.02 20.37 4.89
N LEU A 80 8.45 19.33 4.28
CA LEU A 80 8.90 17.95 4.50
C LEU A 80 10.22 17.66 3.78
N LEU A 81 10.40 18.17 2.56
CA LEU A 81 11.66 18.07 1.84
C LEU A 81 12.79 18.83 2.54
N GLU A 82 12.53 20.05 3.03
CA GLU A 82 13.54 20.84 3.76
C GLU A 82 14.01 20.12 5.03
N ARG A 83 13.11 19.43 5.73
CA ARG A 83 13.47 18.60 6.89
C ARG A 83 14.31 17.40 6.48
N LEU A 84 13.94 16.71 5.40
CA LEU A 84 14.71 15.59 4.84
C LEU A 84 16.10 16.00 4.34
N GLU A 85 16.23 17.18 3.74
CA GLU A 85 17.51 17.71 3.24
C GLU A 85 18.46 18.12 4.37
N LYS A 86 17.92 18.43 5.55
CA LYS A 86 18.71 18.74 6.75
C LYS A 86 19.25 17.49 7.47
N GLU A 87 18.65 16.33 7.21
CA GLU A 87 19.11 15.07 7.81
C GLU A 87 20.33 14.51 7.08
N SER A 88 21.41 14.29 7.81
CA SER A 88 22.63 13.70 7.26
C SER A 88 22.59 12.18 7.40
N LEU A 89 22.58 11.41 6.31
CA LEU A 89 22.50 9.94 6.37
C LEU A 89 23.84 9.27 6.74
N HIS A 90 24.38 9.57 7.92
CA HIS A 90 25.68 9.06 8.38
C HIS A 90 25.55 8.04 9.51
N THR A 91 24.55 8.21 10.38
CA THR A 91 24.28 7.30 11.50
C THR A 91 23.00 6.48 11.30
N ILE A 92 22.80 5.50 12.17
CA ILE A 92 21.56 4.71 12.24
C ILE A 92 20.40 5.61 12.68
N GLU A 93 20.63 6.50 13.65
CA GLU A 93 19.62 7.43 14.17
C GLU A 93 19.16 8.43 13.10
N ASP A 94 20.08 8.95 12.29
CA ASP A 94 19.72 9.82 11.16
C ASP A 94 18.91 9.06 10.12
N GLY A 95 19.26 7.80 9.86
CA GLY A 95 18.51 6.91 8.96
C GLY A 95 17.08 6.64 9.46
N VAL A 96 16.92 6.40 10.76
CA VAL A 96 15.61 6.23 11.42
C VAL A 96 14.79 7.51 11.32
N THR A 97 15.38 8.66 11.63
CA THR A 97 14.72 9.97 11.55
C THR A 97 14.28 10.30 10.12
N CYS A 98 15.14 10.06 9.14
CA CYS A 98 14.82 10.20 7.73
C CYS A 98 13.65 9.29 7.31
N LEU A 99 13.66 8.02 7.73
CA LEU A 99 12.56 7.09 7.48
C LEU A 99 11.23 7.57 8.08
N HIS A 100 11.24 8.14 9.28
CA HIS A 100 10.04 8.75 9.87
C HIS A 100 9.50 9.90 9.02
N PHE A 101 10.34 10.81 8.55
CA PHE A 101 9.90 11.89 7.64
C PHE A 101 9.35 11.38 6.30
N MET A 102 9.98 10.35 5.73
CA MET A 102 9.51 9.72 4.50
C MET A 102 8.16 9.01 4.70
N LEU A 103 7.95 8.39 5.86
CA LEU A 103 6.66 7.81 6.25
C LEU A 103 5.60 8.90 6.40
N ASP A 104 5.89 10.02 7.06
CA ASP A 104 4.96 11.16 7.20
C ASP A 104 4.54 11.71 5.85
N MET A 105 5.48 11.92 4.93
CA MET A 105 5.17 12.29 3.55
C MET A 105 4.25 11.27 2.88
N ASN A 106 4.52 9.98 3.06
CA ASN A 106 3.71 8.92 2.47
C ASN A 106 2.29 8.88 3.07
N TYR A 107 2.14 9.10 4.38
CA TYR A 107 0.85 9.19 5.04
C TYR A 107 0.02 10.35 4.53
N GLU A 108 0.63 11.52 4.31
CA GLU A 108 -0.08 12.65 3.71
C GLU A 108 -0.52 12.36 2.27
N LYS A 109 0.31 11.64 1.49
CA LYS A 109 -0.09 11.15 0.16
C LYS A 109 -1.26 10.17 0.24
N ILE A 110 -1.24 9.23 1.20
CA ILE A 110 -2.35 8.30 1.44
C ILE A 110 -3.63 9.06 1.82
N LYS A 111 -3.53 10.08 2.67
CA LYS A 111 -4.69 10.88 3.09
C LYS A 111 -5.35 11.59 1.90
N GLN A 112 -4.55 12.14 0.99
CA GLN A 112 -5.05 12.89 -0.16
C GLN A 112 -5.53 12.01 -1.32
N TYR A 113 -4.76 10.96 -1.64
CA TYR A 113 -4.97 10.15 -2.85
C TYR A 113 -5.47 8.73 -2.56
N GLY A 114 -5.21 8.24 -1.35
CA GLY A 114 -5.53 6.89 -0.91
C GLY A 114 -6.89 6.75 -0.22
N SER A 115 -7.63 7.84 0.01
CA SER A 115 -8.87 7.86 0.80
C SER A 115 -9.98 6.94 0.26
N ASN A 116 -10.03 6.76 -1.07
CA ASN A 116 -11.01 5.89 -1.74
C ASN A 116 -10.48 4.46 -2.01
N THR A 117 -9.32 4.11 -1.47
CA THR A 117 -8.70 2.79 -1.58
C THR A 117 -8.25 2.28 -0.21
N SER A 118 -7.73 1.06 -0.14
CA SER A 118 -7.32 0.41 1.11
C SER A 118 -6.04 -0.40 0.89
N ARG A 119 -5.31 -0.65 1.98
CA ARG A 119 -4.18 -1.58 2.01
C ARG A 119 -4.57 -2.98 1.51
N SER A 120 -5.83 -3.39 1.62
CA SER A 120 -6.29 -4.71 1.15
C SER A 120 -6.13 -4.92 -0.37
N PHE A 121 -5.98 -3.84 -1.14
CA PHE A 121 -5.75 -3.88 -2.58
C PHE A 121 -4.27 -4.05 -2.96
N VAL A 122 -3.35 -3.97 -1.97
CA VAL A 122 -1.91 -4.24 -2.16
C VAL A 122 -1.73 -5.74 -2.47
N PRO A 123 -1.00 -6.11 -3.55
CA PRO A 123 -0.70 -7.50 -3.85
C PRO A 123 0.08 -8.16 -2.70
N LEU A 124 -0.26 -9.40 -2.35
CA LEU A 124 0.40 -10.13 -1.26
C LEU A 124 1.79 -10.66 -1.66
N SER A 125 2.05 -10.83 -2.96
CA SER A 125 3.36 -11.23 -3.49
C SER A 125 3.51 -10.75 -4.95
N GLN A 126 4.52 -11.25 -5.68
CA GLN A 126 4.56 -11.08 -7.14
C GLN A 126 3.34 -11.68 -7.84
N SER A 127 2.61 -12.58 -7.18
CA SER A 127 1.28 -13.01 -7.62
C SER A 127 0.32 -11.82 -7.59
N SER A 128 -0.47 -11.68 -8.64
CA SER A 128 -1.43 -10.58 -8.80
C SER A 128 -2.64 -10.69 -7.86
N ILE A 129 -2.57 -11.43 -6.76
CA ILE A 129 -3.67 -11.63 -5.82
C ILE A 129 -3.48 -10.70 -4.62
N CYS A 130 -4.54 -10.00 -4.22
CA CYS A 130 -4.61 -9.21 -3.00
C CYS A 130 -5.76 -9.68 -2.09
N LEU A 131 -5.81 -9.18 -0.85
CA LEU A 131 -6.89 -9.53 0.10
C LEU A 131 -8.27 -9.13 -0.42
N ALA A 132 -8.35 -8.02 -1.16
CA ALA A 132 -9.60 -7.61 -1.80
C ALA A 132 -10.09 -8.65 -2.83
N ASP A 133 -9.18 -9.31 -3.55
CA ASP A 133 -9.55 -10.41 -4.45
C ASP A 133 -10.18 -11.57 -3.65
N CYS A 134 -9.57 -11.97 -2.53
CA CYS A 134 -10.09 -13.03 -1.66
C CYS A 134 -11.49 -12.71 -1.11
N ILE A 135 -11.73 -11.46 -0.69
CA ILE A 135 -13.05 -11.01 -0.20
C ILE A 135 -14.08 -11.05 -1.33
N CYS A 136 -13.73 -10.59 -2.54
CA CYS A 136 -14.62 -10.65 -3.69
C CYS A 136 -14.98 -12.09 -4.08
N PHE A 137 -14.00 -13.00 -4.12
CA PHE A 137 -14.24 -14.40 -4.45
C PHE A 137 -15.10 -15.11 -3.40
N THR A 138 -14.82 -14.91 -2.12
CA THR A 138 -15.62 -15.51 -1.03
C THR A 138 -17.05 -14.97 -1.04
N GLY A 139 -17.24 -13.66 -1.21
CA GLY A 139 -18.57 -13.07 -1.33
C GLY A 139 -19.36 -13.60 -2.54
N PHE A 140 -18.70 -13.78 -3.69
CA PHE A 140 -19.33 -14.36 -4.88
C PHE A 140 -19.76 -15.82 -4.64
N VAL A 141 -18.87 -16.65 -4.08
CA VAL A 141 -19.14 -18.06 -3.79
C VAL A 141 -20.29 -18.20 -2.78
N LEU A 142 -20.25 -17.46 -1.68
CA LEU A 142 -21.31 -17.47 -0.66
C LEU A 142 -22.64 -16.95 -1.21
N GLY A 143 -22.62 -15.90 -2.03
CA GLY A 143 -23.82 -15.38 -2.69
C GLY A 143 -24.45 -16.39 -3.65
N LEU A 144 -23.62 -17.12 -4.41
CA LEU A 144 -24.09 -18.17 -5.32
C LEU A 144 -24.69 -19.36 -4.54
N LEU A 145 -23.99 -19.83 -3.50
CA LEU A 145 -24.47 -20.88 -2.61
C LEU A 145 -25.78 -20.49 -1.92
N GLY A 146 -25.88 -19.25 -1.43
CA GLY A 146 -27.10 -18.68 -0.87
C GLY A 146 -28.24 -18.66 -1.88
N ALA A 147 -28.02 -18.16 -3.09
CA ALA A 147 -29.04 -18.14 -4.13
C ALA A 147 -29.55 -19.54 -4.51
N ILE A 148 -28.65 -20.53 -4.60
CA ILE A 148 -29.01 -21.92 -4.91
C ILE A 148 -29.81 -22.54 -3.75
N SER A 149 -29.40 -22.33 -2.51
CA SER A 149 -30.06 -22.90 -1.34
C SER A 149 -31.43 -22.25 -1.06
N PHE A 150 -31.55 -20.93 -1.14
CA PHE A 150 -32.83 -20.23 -1.04
C PHE A 150 -33.76 -20.55 -2.23
N GLY A 151 -33.22 -20.63 -3.45
CA GLY A 151 -33.99 -21.03 -4.64
C GLY A 151 -34.56 -22.44 -4.52
N LYS A 152 -33.76 -23.40 -4.05
CA LYS A 152 -34.22 -24.77 -3.76
C LYS A 152 -35.26 -24.82 -2.64
N LEU A 153 -35.11 -24.00 -1.61
CA LEU A 153 -36.04 -23.96 -0.48
C LEU A 153 -37.40 -23.40 -0.90
N ILE A 154 -37.44 -22.33 -1.71
CA ILE A 154 -38.68 -21.80 -2.28
C ILE A 154 -39.34 -22.83 -3.19
N LEU A 155 -38.58 -23.49 -4.08
CA LEU A 155 -39.13 -24.52 -4.97
C LEU A 155 -39.73 -25.71 -4.19
N SER A 156 -39.08 -26.10 -3.09
CA SER A 156 -39.54 -27.16 -2.19
C SER A 156 -40.83 -26.78 -1.47
N VAL A 157 -40.94 -25.55 -0.97
CA VAL A 157 -42.17 -25.06 -0.30
C VAL A 157 -43.32 -24.94 -1.31
N CYS A 158 -43.04 -24.44 -2.52
CA CYS A 158 -44.05 -24.35 -3.58
C CYS A 158 -44.49 -25.71 -4.15
N SER A 159 -43.78 -26.81 -3.91
CA SER A 159 -44.23 -28.16 -4.30
C SER A 159 -45.04 -28.86 -3.20
N ILE A 160 -45.11 -28.30 -1.99
CA ILE A 160 -45.83 -28.86 -0.83
C ILE A 160 -47.23 -28.22 -0.68
N ILE A 161 -47.53 -27.17 -1.45
CA ILE A 161 -48.85 -26.52 -1.56
C ILE A 161 -49.48 -26.98 -2.88
#